data_AF-A0A1F4TRB9-F1
#
_entry.id   AF-A0A1F4TRB9-F1
#
_cell.length_a   1.000
_cell.length_b   1.000
_cell.length_c   1.000
_cell.angle_alpha   90.00
_cell.angle_beta   90.00
_cell.angle_gamma   90.00
#
_symmetry.space_group_name_H-M   'P 1'
#
loop_
_entity.id
_entity.type
_entity.pdbx_description
1 polymer ?
#
loop_
_entity_poly.entity_id
_entity_poly.type
_entity_poly.pdbx_seq_one_letter_code
_entity_poly.pdbx_strand_id
1 'polypeptide(L)'
;MVKDTPAITKEILKARGQITSDKLAGFARISRQAAHKYLAKLVKQKKLLKIGKTRKSYYLPYSSQKAKRLARRSKTIRLQLKNKNLQEDLIFDRLSLTANLVRQLPDNAKGIFRYAFTEILNNAIEHSKSPNIAIDIYEQQGFIFFKIVDHGIGIFNKLKSKYRLKDNFEAVQELLKGKITTAPKAHSGEGIFFTSKIADCFIVEAAKIKLVIDNKAADVFVEDIANKKGTGVTFQFNKNSKKELKTLFAEYTNEDFKFSKTKVTVKLYQHGVDYVSRSQARRLLYGLEKFEEILLDFKGIKGIGQSFADEIFRVFASEHPNIALMPNNTAASVVFMIKRAQEG
;
A
#
# COMPACT_ATOMS: atom_id res chain seq x y z
N MET A 1 10.36 -9.96 56.46
CA MET A 1 10.01 -11.06 55.52
C MET A 1 8.83 -10.64 54.67
N VAL A 2 9.01 -10.54 53.34
CA VAL A 2 7.88 -10.32 52.42
C VAL A 2 7.09 -11.62 52.38
N LYS A 3 5.81 -11.59 52.80
CA LYS A 3 4.90 -12.74 52.73
C LYS A 3 4.92 -13.34 51.33
N ASP A 4 5.09 -14.66 51.30
CA ASP A 4 5.04 -15.60 50.18
C ASP A 4 4.89 -15.04 48.75
N THR A 5 6.02 -15.07 48.03
CA THR A 5 6.17 -14.84 46.58
C THR A 5 5.08 -15.51 45.71
N PRO A 6 4.58 -16.73 46.04
CA PRO A 6 3.48 -17.36 45.29
C PRO A 6 2.11 -16.68 45.44
N ALA A 7 1.78 -16.15 46.63
CA ALA A 7 0.46 -15.58 46.94
C ALA A 7 0.21 -14.27 46.16
N ILE A 8 1.23 -13.42 46.05
CA ILE A 8 1.18 -12.16 45.30
C ILE A 8 0.99 -12.43 43.79
N THR A 9 1.63 -13.47 43.26
CA THR A 9 1.53 -13.83 41.83
C THR A 9 0.14 -14.37 41.48
N LYS A 10 -0.49 -15.13 42.40
CA LYS A 10 -1.84 -15.69 42.25
C LYS A 10 -2.91 -14.61 42.22
N GLU A 11 -2.75 -13.51 42.96
CA GLU A 11 -3.70 -12.39 42.93
C GLU A 11 -3.51 -11.43 41.74
N ILE A 12 -2.29 -11.30 41.18
CA ILE A 12 -2.10 -10.59 39.89
C ILE A 12 -2.91 -11.27 38.76
N LEU A 13 -3.06 -12.60 38.82
CA LEU A 13 -3.88 -13.37 37.88
C LEU A 13 -5.39 -13.17 38.10
N LYS A 14 -5.83 -12.99 39.36
CA LYS A 14 -7.24 -12.76 39.72
C LYS A 14 -7.70 -11.31 39.57
N ALA A 15 -6.83 -10.31 39.68
CA ALA A 15 -7.15 -8.88 39.57
C ALA A 15 -7.43 -8.40 38.13
N ARG A 16 -8.14 -9.21 37.31
CA ARG A 16 -8.45 -8.97 35.89
C ARG A 16 -7.20 -8.72 35.02
N GLY A 17 -6.06 -9.23 35.45
CA GLY A 17 -4.81 -9.23 34.69
C GLY A 17 -4.02 -7.92 34.69
N GLN A 18 -4.32 -6.92 35.54
CA GLN A 18 -3.50 -5.70 35.68
C GLN A 18 -3.26 -5.30 37.15
N ILE A 19 -2.03 -4.87 37.48
CA ILE A 19 -1.66 -4.38 38.82
C ILE A 19 -0.86 -3.07 38.75
N THR A 20 -1.05 -2.15 39.69
CA THR A 20 -0.25 -0.93 39.86
C THR A 20 0.63 -1.02 41.11
N SER A 21 1.67 -0.18 41.19
CA SER A 21 2.56 -0.15 42.36
C SER A 21 1.81 0.17 43.66
N ASP A 22 0.79 1.04 43.60
CA ASP A 22 -0.02 1.42 44.76
C ASP A 22 -0.90 0.28 45.25
N LYS A 23 -1.55 -0.44 44.32
CA LYS A 23 -2.38 -1.61 44.64
C LYS A 23 -1.54 -2.71 45.29
N LEU A 24 -0.32 -2.93 44.79
CA LEU A 24 0.60 -3.90 45.38
C LEU A 24 1.06 -3.48 46.78
N ALA A 25 1.42 -2.21 46.97
CA ALA A 25 1.88 -1.69 48.25
C ALA A 25 0.81 -1.82 49.34
N GLY A 26 -0.44 -1.45 49.03
CA GLY A 26 -1.57 -1.56 49.96
C GLY A 26 -1.91 -3.01 50.33
N PHE A 27 -1.93 -3.91 49.34
CA PHE A 27 -2.23 -5.32 49.58
C PHE A 27 -1.14 -6.03 50.40
N ALA A 28 0.13 -5.86 50.01
CA ALA A 28 1.25 -6.51 50.67
C ALA A 28 1.66 -5.82 51.98
N ARG A 29 1.02 -4.69 52.33
CA ARG A 29 1.36 -3.83 53.49
C ARG A 29 2.86 -3.49 53.53
N ILE A 30 3.39 -3.10 52.37
CA ILE A 30 4.80 -2.69 52.20
C ILE A 30 4.89 -1.24 51.70
N SER A 31 6.05 -0.62 51.87
CA SER A 31 6.28 0.71 51.31
C SER A 31 6.19 0.70 49.77
N ARG A 32 5.78 1.84 49.18
CA ARG A 32 5.76 2.03 47.72
C ARG A 32 7.12 1.73 47.07
N GLN A 33 8.20 2.10 47.76
CA GLN A 33 9.58 1.85 47.30
C GLN A 33 9.89 0.35 47.25
N ALA A 34 9.48 -0.41 48.27
CA ALA A 34 9.62 -1.87 48.30
C ALA A 34 8.77 -2.53 47.19
N ALA A 35 7.54 -2.07 46.98
CA ALA A 35 6.67 -2.54 45.89
C ALA A 35 7.29 -2.26 44.50
N HIS A 36 7.87 -1.08 44.29
CA HIS A 36 8.54 -0.74 43.03
C HIS A 36 9.77 -1.63 42.77
N LYS A 37 10.62 -1.84 43.79
CA LYS A 37 11.80 -2.74 43.69
C LYS A 37 11.38 -4.18 43.37
N TYR A 38 10.29 -4.64 43.97
CA TYR A 38 9.74 -5.97 43.72
C TYR A 38 9.16 -6.13 42.31
N LEU A 39 8.34 -5.17 41.83
CA LEU A 39 7.81 -5.17 40.47
C LEU A 39 8.92 -5.09 39.42
N ALA A 40 9.96 -4.28 39.65
CA ALA A 40 11.13 -4.22 38.77
C ALA A 40 11.86 -5.57 38.68
N LYS A 41 11.99 -6.29 39.80
CA LYS A 41 12.55 -7.65 39.82
C LYS A 41 11.71 -8.62 38.97
N LEU A 42 10.39 -8.59 39.11
CA LEU A 42 9.48 -9.46 38.34
C LEU A 42 9.42 -9.14 36.85
N VAL A 43 9.62 -7.87 36.46
CA VAL A 43 9.79 -7.47 35.06
C VAL A 43 11.12 -7.98 34.50
N LYS A 44 12.22 -7.85 35.26
CA LYS A 44 13.54 -8.37 34.87
C LYS A 44 13.52 -9.89 34.66
N GLN A 45 12.74 -10.59 35.49
CA GLN A 45 12.53 -12.05 35.40
C GLN A 45 11.50 -12.47 34.34
N LYS A 46 10.97 -11.54 33.53
CA LYS A 46 9.93 -11.82 32.51
C LYS A 46 8.69 -12.52 33.09
N LYS A 47 8.34 -12.25 34.35
CA LYS A 47 7.08 -12.70 34.97
C LYS A 47 5.97 -11.66 34.79
N LEU A 48 6.36 -10.38 34.74
CA LEU A 48 5.46 -9.26 34.46
C LEU A 48 5.93 -8.43 33.27
N LEU A 49 4.99 -7.76 32.64
CA LEU A 49 5.21 -6.79 31.57
C LEU A 49 4.75 -5.41 32.04
N LYS A 50 5.66 -4.43 32.06
CA LYS A 50 5.35 -3.04 32.43
C LYS A 50 4.75 -2.29 31.26
N ILE A 51 3.65 -1.58 31.49
CA ILE A 51 2.95 -0.73 30.53
C ILE A 51 2.97 0.72 31.03
N GLY A 52 3.47 1.63 30.19
CA GLY A 52 3.60 3.06 30.49
C GLY A 52 4.93 3.45 31.15
N LYS A 53 5.34 4.71 30.95
CA LYS A 53 6.59 5.29 31.48
C LYS A 53 6.39 6.23 32.68
N THR A 54 5.16 6.63 33.00
CA THR A 54 4.83 7.65 34.01
C THR A 54 4.15 7.04 35.25
N ARG A 55 3.70 7.89 36.19
CA ARG A 55 2.97 7.49 37.42
C ARG A 55 1.72 6.64 37.18
N LYS A 56 1.16 6.62 35.96
CA LYS A 56 0.03 5.76 35.56
C LYS A 56 0.47 4.38 35.04
N SER A 57 1.72 3.97 35.25
CA SER A 57 2.20 2.66 34.78
C SER A 57 1.51 1.51 35.51
N TYR A 58 1.14 0.48 34.75
CA TYR A 58 0.56 -0.76 35.28
C TYR A 58 1.30 -1.97 34.71
N TYR A 59 1.13 -3.12 35.36
CA TYR A 59 1.87 -4.34 35.09
C TYR A 59 0.87 -5.45 34.76
N LEU A 60 1.18 -6.23 33.74
CA LEU A 60 0.40 -7.38 33.27
C LEU A 60 1.22 -8.66 33.47
N PRO A 61 0.60 -9.85 33.60
CA PRO A 61 1.30 -11.12 33.42
C PRO A 61 2.06 -11.15 32.10
N TYR A 62 3.32 -11.60 32.14
CA TYR A 62 4.13 -11.69 30.93
C TYR A 62 3.58 -12.77 30.00
N SER A 63 3.48 -12.42 28.72
CA SER A 63 3.25 -13.35 27.62
C SER A 63 4.15 -12.91 26.49
N SER A 64 4.88 -13.84 25.88
CA SER A 64 5.76 -13.56 24.74
C SER A 64 4.99 -12.89 23.58
N GLN A 65 3.74 -13.28 23.36
CA GLN A 65 2.86 -12.70 22.35
C GLN A 65 2.40 -11.27 22.71
N LYS A 66 2.03 -11.02 23.98
CA LYS A 66 1.68 -9.66 24.45
C LYS A 66 2.88 -8.71 24.43
N ALA A 67 4.06 -9.19 24.83
CA ALA A 67 5.31 -8.43 24.79
C ALA A 67 5.71 -8.06 23.35
N LYS A 68 5.64 -9.01 22.40
CA LYS A 68 5.84 -8.73 20.97
C LYS A 68 4.83 -7.72 20.44
N ARG A 69 3.54 -7.83 20.80
CA ARG A 69 2.49 -6.88 20.39
C ARG A 69 2.73 -5.46 20.92
N LEU A 70 3.26 -5.33 22.13
CA LEU A 70 3.56 -4.04 22.76
C LEU A 70 4.87 -3.43 22.24
N ALA A 71 5.89 -4.24 21.96
CA ALA A 71 7.10 -3.82 21.27
C ALA A 71 6.80 -3.34 19.83
N ARG A 72 5.83 -3.96 19.16
CA ARG A 72 5.29 -3.47 17.88
C ARG A 72 4.56 -2.14 18.03
N ARG A 73 3.75 -1.97 19.09
CA ARG A 73 3.09 -0.68 19.41
C ARG A 73 4.06 0.48 19.66
N SER A 74 5.28 0.22 20.14
CA SER A 74 6.33 1.24 20.26
C SER A 74 6.98 1.67 18.93
N LYS A 75 6.64 1.03 17.80
CA LYS A 75 7.13 1.36 16.45
C LYS A 75 6.05 1.89 15.50
N THR A 76 4.87 2.23 16.01
CA THR A 76 3.77 2.76 15.19
C THR A 76 3.55 4.23 15.47
N ILE A 77 3.55 5.04 14.41
CA ILE A 77 3.20 6.46 14.42
C ILE A 77 1.78 6.56 13.89
N ARG A 78 0.94 7.34 14.56
CA ARG A 78 -0.43 7.63 14.12
C ARG A 78 -0.66 9.12 14.11
N LEU A 79 -1.11 9.66 12.99
CA LEU A 79 -1.49 11.05 12.84
C LEU A 79 -2.94 11.13 12.37
N GLN A 80 -3.62 12.17 12.85
CA GLN A 80 -4.91 12.61 12.34
C GLN A 80 -4.73 14.06 11.92
N LEU A 81 -4.82 14.31 10.63
CA LEU A 81 -4.63 15.63 10.04
C LEU A 81 -5.97 16.22 9.68
N LYS A 82 -6.21 17.48 10.02
CA LYS A 82 -7.30 18.26 9.42
C LYS A 82 -6.86 18.69 8.03
N ASN A 83 -7.65 18.39 7.00
CA ASN A 83 -7.33 18.72 5.62
C ASN A 83 -7.59 20.20 5.33
N LYS A 84 -6.74 21.06 5.88
CA LYS A 84 -6.79 22.51 5.71
C LYS A 84 -5.37 23.04 5.63
N ASN A 85 -4.99 23.59 4.47
CA ASN A 85 -3.67 24.16 4.20
C ASN A 85 -2.53 23.19 4.56
N LEU A 86 -2.72 21.90 4.24
CA LEU A 86 -1.67 20.90 4.40
C LEU A 86 -0.71 20.95 3.22
N GLN A 87 0.56 20.70 3.50
CA GLN A 87 1.61 20.48 2.51
C GLN A 87 2.32 19.17 2.88
N GLU A 88 2.29 18.19 1.98
CA GLU A 88 2.72 16.83 2.21
C GLU A 88 4.22 16.72 2.54
N ASP A 89 5.03 17.58 1.92
CA ASP A 89 6.47 17.69 2.11
C ASP A 89 6.81 18.16 3.53
N LEU A 90 6.14 19.21 4.03
CA LEU A 90 6.33 19.70 5.40
C LEU A 90 5.92 18.65 6.45
N ILE A 91 4.86 17.89 6.18
CA ILE A 91 4.44 16.78 7.05
C ILE A 91 5.52 15.68 7.06
N PHE A 92 6.07 15.35 5.89
CA PHE A 92 7.15 14.37 5.79
C PHE A 92 8.42 14.85 6.49
N ASP A 93 8.83 16.11 6.30
CA ASP A 93 10.03 16.67 6.91
C ASP A 93 9.94 16.63 8.43
N ARG A 94 8.80 17.02 8.99
CA ARG A 94 8.53 16.88 10.42
C ARG A 94 8.64 15.43 10.89
N LEU A 95 8.07 14.48 10.16
CA LEU A 95 8.17 13.06 10.48
C LEU A 95 9.61 12.56 10.42
N SER A 96 10.39 13.00 9.43
CA SER A 96 11.78 12.60 9.22
C SER A 96 12.70 13.04 10.36
N LEU A 97 12.36 14.15 11.03
CA LEU A 97 13.08 14.69 12.19
C LEU A 97 12.63 14.07 13.51
N THR A 98 11.31 13.91 13.68
CA THR A 98 10.70 13.57 14.97
C THR A 98 10.53 12.06 15.18
N ALA A 99 10.42 11.29 14.11
CA ALA A 99 10.15 9.87 14.19
C ALA A 99 11.38 9.03 13.86
N ASN A 100 11.92 8.36 14.88
CA ASN A 100 13.06 7.44 14.73
C ASN A 100 12.88 6.43 13.60
N LEU A 101 11.65 5.97 13.39
CA LEU A 101 11.32 5.00 12.36
C LEU A 101 11.65 5.47 10.94
N VAL A 102 11.38 6.75 10.64
CA VAL A 102 11.66 7.37 9.34
C VAL A 102 13.09 7.89 9.30
N ARG A 103 13.56 8.45 10.42
CA ARG A 103 14.90 9.04 10.54
C ARG A 103 16.02 8.02 10.30
N GLN A 104 15.84 6.78 10.76
CA GLN A 104 16.84 5.71 10.70
C GLN A 104 16.79 4.87 9.42
N LEU A 105 15.96 5.24 8.43
CA LEU A 105 15.98 4.58 7.14
C LEU A 105 17.32 4.86 6.42
N PRO A 106 17.88 3.88 5.71
CA PRO A 106 18.95 4.13 4.73
C PRO A 106 18.53 5.19 3.71
N ASP A 107 19.47 5.96 3.18
CA ASP A 107 19.16 7.13 2.34
C ASP A 107 18.32 6.78 1.11
N ASN A 108 18.64 5.69 0.42
CA ASN A 108 17.87 5.21 -0.73
C ASN A 108 16.42 4.84 -0.33
N ALA A 109 16.25 4.11 0.77
CA ALA A 109 14.94 3.74 1.31
C ALA A 109 14.16 4.97 1.79
N LYS A 110 14.83 5.96 2.37
CA LYS A 110 14.25 7.23 2.82
C LYS A 110 13.76 8.07 1.64
N GLY A 111 14.52 8.10 0.54
CA GLY A 111 14.12 8.77 -0.71
C GLY A 111 12.87 8.13 -1.32
N ILE A 112 12.83 6.80 -1.43
CA ILE A 112 11.65 6.05 -1.90
C ILE A 112 10.45 6.30 -0.99
N PHE A 113 10.67 6.21 0.33
CA PHE A 113 9.61 6.40 1.31
C PHE A 113 9.08 7.84 1.30
N ARG A 114 9.93 8.85 1.12
CA ARG A 114 9.54 10.25 0.91
C ARG A 114 8.64 10.38 -0.30
N TYR A 115 9.13 9.98 -1.47
CA TYR A 115 8.40 10.07 -2.73
C TYR A 115 7.01 9.41 -2.64
N ALA A 116 6.97 8.14 -2.22
CA ALA A 116 5.72 7.41 -2.11
C ALA A 116 4.75 8.04 -1.10
N PHE A 117 5.27 8.49 0.05
CA PHE A 117 4.44 9.12 1.07
C PHE A 117 3.84 10.44 0.60
N THR A 118 4.65 11.31 -0.01
CA THR A 118 4.22 12.62 -0.50
C THR A 118 3.21 12.47 -1.63
N GLU A 119 3.46 11.59 -2.61
CA GLU A 119 2.51 11.35 -3.71
C GLU A 119 1.14 10.90 -3.20
N ILE A 120 1.10 9.96 -2.25
CA ILE A 120 -0.17 9.44 -1.73
C ILE A 120 -0.86 10.45 -0.81
N LEU A 121 -0.10 11.18 0.01
CA LEU A 121 -0.68 12.21 0.88
C LEU A 121 -1.21 13.39 0.07
N ASN A 122 -0.49 13.85 -0.95
CA ASN A 122 -0.93 14.92 -1.84
C ASN A 122 -2.24 14.53 -2.54
N ASN A 123 -2.31 13.31 -3.09
CA ASN A 123 -3.57 12.78 -3.64
C ASN A 123 -4.72 12.82 -2.62
N ALA A 124 -4.46 12.48 -1.36
CA ALA A 124 -5.49 12.57 -0.31
C ALA A 124 -5.89 14.03 -0.02
N ILE A 125 -4.94 14.96 0.02
CA ILE A 125 -5.18 16.40 0.27
C ILE A 125 -6.04 16.99 -0.84
N GLU A 126 -5.62 16.83 -2.10
CA GLU A 126 -6.18 17.54 -3.25
C GLU A 126 -7.44 16.89 -3.81
N HIS A 127 -7.56 15.56 -3.71
CA HIS A 127 -8.56 14.83 -4.46
C HIS A 127 -9.65 14.18 -3.64
N SER A 128 -9.45 13.98 -2.33
CA SER A 128 -10.45 13.30 -1.49
C SER A 128 -11.68 14.16 -1.21
N LYS A 129 -11.51 15.49 -1.04
CA LYS A 129 -12.47 16.40 -0.39
C LYS A 129 -12.85 15.96 1.04
N SER A 130 -12.02 15.13 1.69
CA SER A 130 -12.25 14.70 3.06
C SER A 130 -11.78 15.77 4.05
N PRO A 131 -12.52 16.05 5.14
CA PRO A 131 -12.11 17.02 6.14
C PRO A 131 -10.93 16.54 7.01
N ASN A 132 -10.72 15.22 7.09
CA ASN A 132 -9.65 14.63 7.90
C ASN A 132 -8.95 13.51 7.13
N ILE A 133 -7.64 13.41 7.33
CA ILE A 133 -6.78 12.36 6.75
C ILE A 133 -6.08 11.64 7.90
N ALA A 134 -6.23 10.32 7.94
CA ALA A 134 -5.58 9.45 8.90
C ALA A 134 -4.29 8.88 8.31
N ILE A 135 -3.21 8.90 9.07
CA ILE A 135 -1.91 8.34 8.67
C ILE A 135 -1.43 7.38 9.75
N ASP A 136 -1.14 6.14 9.37
CA ASP A 136 -0.45 5.16 10.19
C ASP A 136 0.90 4.82 9.55
N ILE A 137 2.00 4.89 10.28
CA ILE A 137 3.32 4.45 9.83
C ILE A 137 3.87 3.45 10.82
N TYR A 138 4.36 2.31 10.34
CA TYR A 138 4.91 1.28 11.22
C TYR A 138 5.95 0.42 10.52
N GLU A 139 6.74 -0.30 11.31
CA GLU A 139 7.69 -1.29 10.79
C GLU A 139 7.35 -2.68 11.33
N GLN A 140 7.40 -3.66 10.44
CA GLN A 140 7.20 -5.07 10.77
C GLN A 140 8.11 -5.94 9.92
N GLN A 141 8.86 -6.85 10.56
CA GLN A 141 9.66 -7.88 9.90
C GLN A 141 10.63 -7.34 8.83
N GLY A 142 11.24 -6.18 9.08
CA GLY A 142 12.18 -5.54 8.13
C GLY A 142 11.51 -4.71 7.02
N PHE A 143 10.18 -4.69 6.97
CA PHE A 143 9.42 -3.81 6.08
C PHE A 143 8.97 -2.56 6.81
N ILE A 144 8.98 -1.44 6.11
CA ILE A 144 8.31 -0.22 6.52
C ILE A 144 7.00 -0.08 5.77
N PHE A 145 6.00 0.42 6.48
CA PHE A 145 4.64 0.61 6.00
C PHE A 145 4.19 2.04 6.27
N PHE A 146 3.44 2.61 5.32
CA PHE A 146 2.49 3.65 5.64
C PHE A 146 1.09 3.25 5.15
N LYS A 147 0.07 3.71 5.87
CA LYS A 147 -1.32 3.67 5.45
C LYS A 147 -1.90 5.08 5.56
N ILE A 148 -2.42 5.60 4.45
CA ILE A 148 -3.09 6.90 4.38
C ILE A 148 -4.55 6.63 4.05
N VAL A 149 -5.46 7.17 4.86
CA VAL A 149 -6.91 6.97 4.72
C VAL A 149 -7.63 8.31 4.75
N ASP A 150 -8.44 8.54 3.73
CA ASP A 150 -9.43 9.60 3.68
C ASP A 150 -10.85 9.01 3.72
N HIS A 151 -11.85 9.83 4.07
CA HIS A 151 -13.27 9.45 4.05
C HIS A 151 -14.05 10.28 3.02
N GLY A 152 -13.38 10.64 1.93
CA GLY A 152 -13.88 11.50 0.88
C GLY A 152 -14.65 10.75 -0.22
N ILE A 153 -14.55 11.27 -1.45
CA ILE A 153 -15.24 10.73 -2.64
C ILE A 153 -14.82 9.29 -2.95
N GLY A 154 -13.54 8.97 -2.74
CA GLY A 154 -12.93 7.69 -3.11
C GLY A 154 -12.37 7.70 -4.53
N ILE A 155 -11.18 7.11 -4.70
CA ILE A 155 -10.43 7.13 -5.97
C ILE A 155 -11.20 6.50 -7.13
N PHE A 156 -11.78 5.31 -6.96
CA PHE A 156 -12.49 4.61 -8.04
C PHE A 156 -13.78 5.34 -8.44
N ASN A 157 -14.53 5.87 -7.47
CA ASN A 157 -15.72 6.67 -7.77
C ASN A 157 -15.37 7.93 -8.57
N LYS A 158 -14.25 8.59 -8.23
CA LYS A 158 -13.78 9.79 -8.92
C LYS A 158 -13.35 9.49 -10.36
N LEU A 159 -12.61 8.40 -10.56
CA LEU A 159 -12.22 7.94 -11.89
C LEU A 159 -13.44 7.55 -12.72
N LYS A 160 -14.36 6.79 -12.12
CA LYS A 160 -15.61 6.38 -12.76
C LYS A 160 -16.39 7.58 -13.27
N SER A 161 -16.59 8.61 -12.44
CA SER A 161 -17.34 9.80 -12.87
C SER A 161 -16.61 10.61 -13.94
N LYS A 162 -15.28 10.76 -13.81
CA LYS A 162 -14.49 11.58 -14.75
C LYS A 162 -14.40 10.95 -16.15
N TYR A 163 -14.15 9.65 -16.21
CA TYR A 163 -13.92 8.92 -17.45
C TYR A 163 -15.17 8.18 -17.95
N ARG A 164 -16.32 8.38 -17.30
CA ARG A 164 -17.61 7.74 -17.64
C ARG A 164 -17.51 6.22 -17.72
N LEU A 165 -16.76 5.63 -16.80
CA LEU A 165 -16.52 4.19 -16.74
C LEU A 165 -17.78 3.47 -16.24
N LYS A 166 -17.99 2.23 -16.70
CA LYS A 166 -19.20 1.46 -16.41
C LYS A 166 -19.27 1.06 -14.93
N ASP A 167 -18.15 0.64 -14.39
CA ASP A 167 -18.03 0.16 -13.02
C ASP A 167 -16.68 0.52 -12.37
N ASN A 168 -16.53 0.12 -11.11
CA ASN A 168 -15.30 0.39 -10.36
C ASN A 168 -14.14 -0.50 -10.83
N PHE A 169 -14.41 -1.61 -11.53
CA PHE A 169 -13.38 -2.51 -12.04
C PHE A 169 -12.71 -1.90 -13.28
N GLU A 170 -13.46 -1.28 -14.18
CA GLU A 170 -12.90 -0.43 -15.24
C GLU A 170 -12.06 0.71 -14.65
N ALA A 171 -12.46 1.29 -13.51
CA ALA A 171 -11.64 2.29 -12.82
C ALA A 171 -10.30 1.74 -12.31
N VAL A 172 -10.24 0.47 -11.91
CA VAL A 172 -8.97 -0.21 -11.57
C VAL A 172 -8.10 -0.37 -12.81
N GLN A 173 -8.67 -0.89 -13.89
CA GLN A 173 -7.97 -1.10 -15.16
C GLN A 173 -7.33 0.19 -15.66
N GLU A 174 -8.09 1.28 -15.64
CA GLU A 174 -7.61 2.61 -16.01
C GLU A 174 -6.49 3.07 -15.07
N LEU A 175 -6.66 2.97 -13.74
CA LEU A 175 -5.63 3.37 -12.78
C LEU A 175 -4.29 2.64 -13.03
N LEU A 176 -4.33 1.36 -13.40
CA LEU A 176 -3.15 0.53 -13.64
C LEU A 176 -2.39 0.88 -14.92
N LYS A 177 -3.06 1.45 -15.94
CA LYS A 177 -2.42 1.89 -17.19
C LYS A 177 -1.49 3.09 -16.99
N GLY A 178 -1.72 3.91 -15.96
CA GLY A 178 -0.95 5.13 -15.70
C GLY A 178 -1.37 6.34 -16.55
N LYS A 179 -0.75 7.50 -16.30
CA LYS A 179 -1.13 8.82 -16.86
C LYS A 179 -2.61 9.12 -16.69
N ILE A 180 -3.12 8.86 -15.49
CA ILE A 180 -4.51 9.13 -15.15
C ILE A 180 -4.53 10.15 -14.05
N THR A 181 -5.18 11.27 -14.31
CA THR A 181 -5.21 12.40 -13.39
C THR A 181 -6.58 13.02 -13.32
N THR A 182 -6.94 13.42 -12.10
CA THR A 182 -8.00 14.34 -11.73
C THR A 182 -8.09 15.63 -12.53
N ALA A 183 -6.89 16.18 -12.73
CA ALA A 183 -6.63 17.58 -13.03
C ALA A 183 -5.33 17.67 -13.84
N PRO A 184 -5.39 17.46 -15.16
CA PRO A 184 -4.21 17.35 -16.02
C PRO A 184 -3.37 18.63 -16.11
N LYS A 185 -3.96 19.80 -15.79
CA LYS A 185 -3.23 21.07 -15.73
C LYS A 185 -2.35 21.20 -14.48
N ALA A 186 -2.61 20.41 -13.44
CA ALA A 186 -1.92 20.50 -12.14
C ALA A 186 -1.12 19.24 -11.80
N HIS A 187 -1.48 18.07 -12.34
CA HIS A 187 -0.79 16.80 -12.06
C HIS A 187 -0.60 15.96 -13.31
N SER A 188 0.59 15.35 -13.43
CA SER A 188 0.93 14.42 -14.52
C SER A 188 0.12 13.12 -14.49
N GLY A 189 -0.45 12.75 -13.32
CA GLY A 189 -1.21 11.50 -13.17
C GLY A 189 -0.32 10.26 -13.06
N GLU A 190 0.91 10.45 -12.63
CA GLU A 190 1.97 9.43 -12.61
C GLU A 190 2.30 8.96 -11.20
N GLY A 191 2.03 9.79 -10.19
CA GLY A 191 2.39 9.56 -8.79
C GLY A 191 1.94 8.22 -8.24
N ILE A 192 0.65 7.88 -8.39
CA ILE A 192 0.11 6.59 -7.94
C ILE A 192 0.73 5.44 -8.73
N PHE A 193 0.91 5.61 -10.05
CA PHE A 193 1.50 4.60 -10.90
C PHE A 193 2.92 4.25 -10.43
N PHE A 194 3.82 5.22 -10.37
CA PHE A 194 5.20 4.99 -9.93
C PHE A 194 5.31 4.54 -8.48
N THR A 195 4.50 5.11 -7.58
CA THR A 195 4.42 4.64 -6.19
C THR A 195 4.04 3.17 -6.12
N SER A 196 3.10 2.74 -6.96
CA SER A 196 2.68 1.34 -7.01
C SER A 196 3.75 0.40 -7.56
N LYS A 197 4.62 0.87 -8.47
CA LYS A 197 5.73 0.08 -9.06
C LYS A 197 6.94 -0.01 -8.14
N ILE A 198 7.29 1.06 -7.41
CA ILE A 198 8.46 1.04 -6.51
C ILE A 198 8.20 0.19 -5.26
N ALA A 199 6.96 0.11 -4.80
CA ALA A 199 6.55 -0.66 -3.64
C ALA A 199 6.95 -2.15 -3.77
N ASP A 200 7.08 -2.84 -2.64
CA ASP A 200 7.08 -4.32 -2.66
C ASP A 200 5.64 -4.84 -2.73
N CYS A 201 4.74 -4.21 -1.99
CA CYS A 201 3.30 -4.42 -2.07
C CYS A 201 2.59 -3.08 -1.95
N PHE A 202 1.63 -2.84 -2.84
CA PHE A 202 0.82 -1.62 -2.87
C PHE A 202 -0.66 -2.00 -2.88
N ILE A 203 -1.43 -1.45 -1.95
CA ILE A 203 -2.84 -1.78 -1.77
C ILE A 203 -3.68 -0.52 -1.83
N VAL A 204 -4.76 -0.56 -2.61
CA VAL A 204 -5.79 0.49 -2.65
C VAL A 204 -7.13 -0.13 -2.29
N GLU A 205 -7.75 0.37 -1.22
CA GLU A 205 -9.10 0.00 -0.79
C GLU A 205 -10.02 1.21 -1.00
N ALA A 206 -11.06 1.07 -1.81
CA ALA A 206 -12.08 2.11 -2.01
C ALA A 206 -13.37 1.52 -2.59
N ALA A 207 -14.52 2.10 -2.26
CA ALA A 207 -15.83 1.56 -2.63
C ALA A 207 -15.91 0.06 -2.26
N LYS A 208 -16.19 -0.83 -3.21
CA LYS A 208 -16.25 -2.29 -2.97
C LYS A 208 -15.00 -3.04 -3.42
N ILE A 209 -13.90 -2.34 -3.71
CA ILE A 209 -12.72 -2.94 -4.32
C ILE A 209 -11.49 -2.80 -3.43
N LYS A 210 -10.74 -3.89 -3.33
CA LYS A 210 -9.35 -3.93 -2.87
C LYS A 210 -8.44 -4.37 -4.02
N LEU A 211 -7.66 -3.42 -4.53
CA LEU A 211 -6.58 -3.66 -5.48
C LEU A 211 -5.30 -3.97 -4.70
N VAL A 212 -4.63 -5.07 -5.04
CA VAL A 212 -3.33 -5.46 -4.50
C VAL A 212 -2.35 -5.62 -5.65
N ILE A 213 -1.25 -4.89 -5.61
CA ILE A 213 -0.13 -5.00 -6.55
C ILE A 213 1.04 -5.58 -5.77
N ASP A 214 1.37 -6.84 -6.04
CA ASP A 214 2.49 -7.55 -5.43
C ASP A 214 3.65 -7.62 -6.43
N ASN A 215 4.59 -6.67 -6.30
CA ASN A 215 5.74 -6.60 -7.19
C ASN A 215 6.77 -7.70 -6.91
N LYS A 216 6.69 -8.41 -5.77
CA LYS A 216 7.55 -9.56 -5.49
C LYS A 216 7.07 -10.80 -6.23
N ALA A 217 5.76 -11.02 -6.27
CA ALA A 217 5.14 -12.08 -7.06
C ALA A 217 5.02 -11.72 -8.56
N ALA A 218 5.28 -10.45 -8.90
CA ALA A 218 4.99 -9.87 -10.20
C ALA A 218 3.54 -10.16 -10.61
N ASP A 219 2.61 -9.80 -9.72
CA ASP A 219 1.19 -10.07 -9.90
C ASP A 219 0.26 -8.99 -9.33
N VAL A 220 -0.96 -8.95 -9.87
CA VAL A 220 -2.02 -8.03 -9.47
C VAL A 220 -3.30 -8.79 -9.17
N PHE A 221 -3.93 -8.43 -8.05
CA PHE A 221 -5.17 -9.01 -7.55
C PHE A 221 -6.21 -7.92 -7.33
N VAL A 222 -7.46 -8.27 -7.61
CA VAL A 222 -8.61 -7.43 -7.33
C VAL A 222 -9.61 -8.27 -6.55
N GLU A 223 -9.90 -7.83 -5.33
CA GLU A 223 -10.82 -8.52 -4.41
C GLU A 223 -12.04 -7.64 -4.14
N ASP A 224 -13.21 -8.26 -4.08
CA ASP A 224 -14.41 -7.61 -3.55
C ASP A 224 -14.32 -7.48 -2.04
N ILE A 225 -14.60 -6.29 -1.53
CA ILE A 225 -14.62 -5.97 -0.10
C ILE A 225 -15.93 -5.30 0.30
N ALA A 226 -16.18 -5.24 1.61
CA ALA A 226 -17.26 -4.42 2.14
C ALA A 226 -17.08 -2.96 1.71
N ASN A 227 -18.21 -2.27 1.46
CA ASN A 227 -18.17 -0.91 0.96
C ASN A 227 -17.39 0.01 1.90
N LYS A 228 -16.32 0.63 1.38
CA LYS A 228 -15.43 1.53 2.07
C LYS A 228 -15.65 2.96 1.57
N LYS A 229 -15.95 3.87 2.50
CA LYS A 229 -16.05 5.30 2.22
C LYS A 229 -14.63 5.90 2.07
N GLY A 230 -14.43 6.73 1.04
CA GLY A 230 -13.14 7.34 0.72
C GLY A 230 -12.13 6.36 0.14
N THR A 231 -10.84 6.64 0.32
CA THR A 231 -9.73 5.81 -0.15
C THR A 231 -8.82 5.45 1.01
N GLY A 232 -8.39 4.19 1.06
CA GLY A 232 -7.28 3.76 1.90
C GLY A 232 -6.15 3.22 1.04
N VAL A 233 -4.97 3.84 1.11
CA VAL A 233 -3.77 3.36 0.41
C VAL A 233 -2.79 2.81 1.44
N THR A 234 -2.30 1.60 1.22
CA THR A 234 -1.23 0.98 2.00
C THR A 234 -0.02 0.75 1.11
N PHE A 235 1.12 1.26 1.56
CA PHE A 235 2.41 1.07 0.91
C PHE A 235 3.30 0.22 1.81
N GLN A 236 3.92 -0.81 1.24
CA GLN A 236 4.89 -1.67 1.91
C GLN A 236 6.20 -1.67 1.12
N PHE A 237 7.32 -1.52 1.83
CA PHE A 237 8.65 -1.55 1.23
C PHE A 237 9.68 -2.19 2.18
N ASN A 238 10.54 -3.06 1.65
CA ASN A 238 11.68 -3.57 2.40
C ASN A 238 12.69 -2.44 2.63
N LYS A 239 12.94 -2.07 3.88
CA LYS A 239 13.83 -0.94 4.22
C LYS A 239 15.30 -1.17 3.81
N ASN A 240 15.67 -2.42 3.53
CA ASN A 240 17.01 -2.81 3.06
C ASN A 240 17.03 -3.10 1.54
N SER A 241 15.98 -2.72 0.81
CA SER A 241 15.91 -2.89 -0.64
C SER A 241 17.00 -2.09 -1.33
N LYS A 242 17.48 -2.62 -2.47
CA LYS A 242 18.42 -1.94 -3.39
C LYS A 242 17.72 -1.21 -4.54
N LYS A 243 16.39 -1.17 -4.54
CA LYS A 243 15.62 -0.43 -5.55
C LYS A 243 16.02 1.06 -5.52
N GLU A 244 15.98 1.70 -6.68
CA GLU A 244 16.22 3.13 -6.85
C GLU A 244 15.10 3.74 -7.70
N LEU A 245 14.65 4.94 -7.33
CA LEU A 245 13.65 5.68 -8.12
C LEU A 245 14.14 5.99 -9.52
N LYS A 246 15.44 6.29 -9.68
CA LYS A 246 16.07 6.56 -10.97
C LYS A 246 15.90 5.38 -11.94
N THR A 247 16.21 4.16 -11.47
CA THR A 247 16.05 2.94 -12.28
C THR A 247 14.58 2.72 -12.65
N LEU A 248 13.66 2.96 -11.71
CA LEU A 248 12.23 2.84 -12.00
C LEU A 248 11.78 3.87 -13.04
N PHE A 249 12.15 5.14 -12.91
CA PHE A 249 11.75 6.16 -13.87
C PHE A 249 12.30 5.83 -15.26
N ALA A 250 13.58 5.47 -15.35
CA ALA A 250 14.21 5.07 -16.61
C ALA A 250 13.53 3.86 -17.27
N GLU A 251 12.90 2.96 -16.52
CA GLU A 251 12.14 1.84 -17.10
C GLU A 251 10.89 2.30 -17.86
N TYR A 252 10.29 3.43 -17.48
CA TYR A 252 9.01 3.89 -18.01
C TYR A 252 9.10 5.20 -18.83
N THR A 253 10.27 5.86 -18.84
CA THR A 253 10.48 7.11 -19.56
C THR A 253 11.35 6.93 -20.80
N ASN A 254 11.15 7.76 -21.82
CA ASN A 254 12.04 7.85 -22.98
C ASN A 254 13.28 8.75 -22.70
N GLU A 255 14.08 9.02 -23.74
CA GLU A 255 15.29 9.85 -23.68
C GLU A 255 15.02 11.29 -23.19
N ASP A 256 13.81 11.81 -23.43
CA ASP A 256 13.33 13.11 -22.94
C ASP A 256 12.83 13.08 -21.48
N PHE A 257 12.98 11.94 -20.79
CA PHE A 257 12.41 11.68 -19.45
C PHE A 257 10.87 11.78 -19.39
N LYS A 258 10.17 11.74 -20.54
CA LYS A 258 8.71 11.71 -20.57
C LYS A 258 8.26 10.29 -20.30
N PHE A 259 7.29 10.12 -19.40
CA PHE A 259 6.61 8.84 -19.22
C PHE A 259 6.03 8.42 -20.56
N SER A 260 6.56 7.39 -21.20
CA SER A 260 6.23 7.02 -22.58
C SER A 260 5.86 5.55 -22.70
N LYS A 261 6.20 4.74 -21.70
CA LYS A 261 5.98 3.30 -21.70
C LYS A 261 4.96 2.87 -20.66
N THR A 262 4.15 1.86 -20.95
CA THR A 262 3.29 1.22 -19.94
C THR A 262 3.25 -0.29 -20.07
N LYS A 263 2.86 -0.96 -18.99
CA LYS A 263 2.67 -2.41 -18.93
C LYS A 263 1.23 -2.72 -18.54
N VAL A 264 0.50 -3.38 -19.43
CA VAL A 264 -0.89 -3.76 -19.24
C VAL A 264 -0.98 -5.25 -18.93
N THR A 265 -1.59 -5.59 -17.79
CA THR A 265 -1.84 -6.99 -17.42
C THR A 265 -3.12 -7.46 -18.09
N VAL A 266 -3.00 -8.19 -19.20
CA VAL A 266 -4.14 -8.60 -20.04
C VAL A 266 -5.17 -9.38 -19.23
N LYS A 267 -4.71 -10.14 -18.21
CA LYS A 267 -5.59 -10.98 -17.39
C LYS A 267 -6.74 -10.20 -16.72
N LEU A 268 -6.50 -8.92 -16.40
CA LEU A 268 -7.48 -8.05 -15.75
C LEU A 268 -8.61 -7.59 -16.67
N TYR A 269 -8.51 -7.83 -17.98
CA TYR A 269 -9.52 -7.45 -18.98
C TYR A 269 -10.38 -8.63 -19.43
N GLN A 270 -10.28 -9.77 -18.72
CA GLN A 270 -11.16 -10.90 -18.95
C GLN A 270 -12.58 -10.51 -18.57
N HIS A 271 -13.53 -10.84 -19.44
CA HIS A 271 -14.95 -10.78 -19.12
C HIS A 271 -15.55 -12.14 -19.48
N GLY A 272 -15.89 -12.93 -18.46
CA GLY A 272 -16.26 -14.35 -18.64
C GLY A 272 -15.05 -15.27 -18.73
N VAL A 273 -15.14 -16.31 -19.56
CA VAL A 273 -14.18 -17.43 -19.57
C VAL A 273 -13.02 -17.22 -20.55
N ASP A 274 -13.19 -16.42 -21.62
CA ASP A 274 -12.22 -16.34 -22.71
C ASP A 274 -12.02 -14.91 -23.29
N TYR A 275 -10.85 -14.67 -23.91
CA TYR A 275 -10.49 -13.42 -24.61
C TYR A 275 -10.82 -13.52 -26.11
N VAL A 276 -12.09 -13.44 -26.46
CA VAL A 276 -12.54 -13.77 -27.84
C VAL A 276 -12.94 -12.54 -28.64
N SER A 277 -13.43 -11.48 -28.00
CA SER A 277 -14.15 -10.41 -28.71
C SER A 277 -13.30 -9.17 -28.97
N ARG A 278 -13.56 -8.47 -30.09
CA ARG A 278 -13.03 -7.13 -30.37
C ARG A 278 -13.37 -6.12 -29.27
N SER A 279 -14.55 -6.26 -28.65
CA SER A 279 -14.99 -5.36 -27.58
C SER A 279 -14.13 -5.46 -26.32
N GLN A 280 -13.54 -6.63 -26.04
CA GLN A 280 -12.59 -6.81 -24.95
C GLN A 280 -11.24 -6.17 -25.32
N ALA A 281 -10.77 -6.37 -26.55
CA ALA A 281 -9.54 -5.76 -27.06
C ALA A 281 -9.61 -4.22 -27.02
N ARG A 282 -10.69 -3.60 -27.51
CA ARG A 282 -10.89 -2.14 -27.45
C ARG A 282 -10.86 -1.58 -26.02
N ARG A 283 -11.45 -2.29 -25.05
CA ARG A 283 -11.40 -1.88 -23.63
C ARG A 283 -9.97 -1.95 -23.08
N LEU A 284 -9.23 -3.00 -23.44
CA LEU A 284 -7.83 -3.13 -23.07
C LEU A 284 -7.00 -1.97 -23.65
N LEU A 285 -7.24 -1.61 -24.92
CA LEU A 285 -6.48 -0.60 -25.65
C LEU A 285 -6.88 0.85 -25.34
N TYR A 286 -8.06 1.08 -24.79
CA TYR A 286 -8.57 2.43 -24.51
C TYR A 286 -7.58 3.28 -23.72
N GLY A 287 -7.25 4.47 -24.21
CA GLY A 287 -6.35 5.40 -23.56
C GLY A 287 -4.88 4.98 -23.61
N LEU A 288 -4.52 3.93 -24.36
CA LEU A 288 -3.12 3.53 -24.54
C LEU A 288 -2.43 4.30 -25.67
N GLU A 289 -3.18 4.99 -26.53
CA GLU A 289 -2.67 5.83 -27.63
C GLU A 289 -1.78 7.00 -27.16
N LYS A 290 -1.75 7.28 -25.86
CA LYS A 290 -0.88 8.28 -25.21
C LYS A 290 0.53 7.78 -24.87
N PHE A 291 0.84 6.52 -25.17
CA PHE A 291 2.13 5.89 -24.92
C PHE A 291 2.84 5.60 -26.24
N GLU A 292 4.17 5.64 -26.21
CA GLU A 292 5.05 5.26 -27.32
C GLU A 292 5.35 3.75 -27.28
N GLU A 293 5.38 3.16 -26.08
CA GLU A 293 5.64 1.74 -25.88
C GLU A 293 4.56 1.09 -25.00
N ILE A 294 3.99 -0.02 -25.46
CA ILE A 294 2.99 -0.78 -24.71
C ILE A 294 3.45 -2.23 -24.58
N LEU A 295 3.70 -2.66 -23.35
CA LEU A 295 3.93 -4.06 -23.03
C LEU A 295 2.61 -4.74 -22.62
N LEU A 296 2.15 -5.71 -23.41
CA LEU A 296 0.97 -6.53 -23.10
C LEU A 296 1.40 -7.82 -22.41
N ASP A 297 1.10 -7.96 -21.12
CA ASP A 297 1.45 -9.12 -20.31
C ASP A 297 0.35 -10.19 -20.35
N PHE A 298 0.64 -11.29 -21.06
CA PHE A 298 -0.25 -12.44 -21.23
C PHE A 298 -0.03 -13.55 -20.19
N LYS A 299 0.69 -13.28 -19.08
CA LYS A 299 0.94 -14.26 -18.02
C LYS A 299 -0.37 -14.90 -17.54
N GLY A 300 -0.43 -16.23 -17.62
CA GLY A 300 -1.59 -17.04 -17.20
C GLY A 300 -2.70 -17.17 -18.24
N ILE A 301 -2.56 -16.58 -19.43
CA ILE A 301 -3.54 -16.68 -20.52
C ILE A 301 -3.24 -17.88 -21.40
N LYS A 302 -4.18 -18.83 -21.44
CA LYS A 302 -4.04 -20.08 -22.22
C LYS A 302 -4.28 -19.90 -23.72
N GLY A 303 -4.96 -18.84 -24.13
CA GLY A 303 -5.30 -18.57 -25.52
C GLY A 303 -6.08 -17.28 -25.67
N ILE A 304 -6.10 -16.74 -26.89
CA ILE A 304 -6.90 -15.60 -27.29
C ILE A 304 -7.63 -15.95 -28.59
N GLY A 305 -8.80 -15.38 -28.83
CA GLY A 305 -9.55 -15.56 -30.07
C GLY A 305 -9.01 -14.69 -31.20
N GLN A 306 -9.27 -15.10 -32.44
CA GLN A 306 -8.83 -14.38 -33.64
C GLN A 306 -9.26 -12.92 -33.62
N SER A 307 -10.53 -12.62 -33.33
CA SER A 307 -11.04 -11.24 -33.33
C SER A 307 -10.39 -10.36 -32.27
N PHE A 308 -9.96 -10.92 -31.14
CA PHE A 308 -9.22 -10.21 -30.10
C PHE A 308 -7.79 -9.89 -30.57
N ALA A 309 -7.10 -10.87 -31.16
CA ALA A 309 -5.76 -10.69 -31.71
C ALA A 309 -5.75 -9.68 -32.87
N ASP A 310 -6.70 -9.80 -33.80
CA ASP A 310 -6.90 -8.94 -34.96
C ASP A 310 -7.05 -7.46 -34.57
N GLU A 311 -7.89 -7.17 -33.59
CA GLU A 311 -8.10 -5.80 -33.11
C GLU A 311 -6.82 -5.19 -32.52
N ILE A 312 -6.02 -5.97 -31.79
CA ILE A 312 -4.83 -5.49 -31.09
C ILE A 312 -3.63 -5.36 -32.02
N PHE A 313 -3.31 -6.43 -32.75
CA PHE A 313 -2.03 -6.56 -33.45
C PHE A 313 -2.10 -6.16 -34.93
N ARG A 314 -3.31 -5.95 -35.47
CA ARG A 314 -3.50 -5.45 -36.84
C ARG A 314 -4.18 -4.10 -36.84
N VAL A 315 -5.42 -4.01 -36.32
CA VAL A 315 -6.21 -2.77 -36.40
C VAL A 315 -5.54 -1.66 -35.58
N PHE A 316 -5.38 -1.83 -34.27
CA PHE A 316 -4.77 -0.80 -33.41
C PHE A 316 -3.32 -0.49 -33.82
N ALA A 317 -2.53 -1.50 -34.16
CA ALA A 317 -1.16 -1.31 -34.65
C ALA A 317 -1.11 -0.50 -35.95
N SER A 318 -2.06 -0.70 -36.87
CA SER A 318 -2.15 0.07 -38.12
C SER A 318 -2.66 1.50 -37.92
N GLU A 319 -3.58 1.71 -36.98
CA GLU A 319 -4.09 3.04 -36.62
C GLU A 319 -3.06 3.87 -35.84
N HIS A 320 -2.13 3.19 -35.16
CA HIS A 320 -1.09 3.81 -34.35
C HIS A 320 0.32 3.27 -34.67
N PRO A 321 0.85 3.52 -35.87
CA PRO A 321 2.11 2.93 -36.36
C PRO A 321 3.35 3.37 -35.55
N ASN A 322 3.25 4.50 -34.83
CA ASN A 322 4.32 5.02 -33.99
C ASN A 322 4.38 4.37 -32.60
N ILE A 323 3.43 3.50 -32.26
CA ILE A 323 3.37 2.83 -30.97
C ILE A 323 3.98 1.43 -31.08
N ALA A 324 5.05 1.20 -30.32
CA ALA A 324 5.67 -0.11 -30.21
C ALA A 324 4.83 -1.02 -29.28
N LEU A 325 4.10 -1.95 -29.89
CA LEU A 325 3.26 -2.92 -29.19
C LEU A 325 4.00 -4.24 -28.99
N MET A 326 4.30 -4.59 -27.75
CA MET A 326 5.14 -5.73 -27.39
C MET A 326 4.37 -6.77 -26.55
N PRO A 327 4.04 -7.95 -27.11
CA PRO A 327 3.50 -9.04 -26.32
C PRO A 327 4.58 -9.66 -25.42
N ASN A 328 4.24 -9.96 -24.16
CA ASN A 328 5.12 -10.58 -23.18
C ASN A 328 4.42 -11.72 -22.44
N ASN A 329 5.18 -12.68 -21.89
CA ASN A 329 4.69 -13.87 -21.16
C ASN A 329 3.60 -14.63 -21.93
N THR A 330 3.78 -14.83 -23.24
CA THR A 330 2.80 -15.48 -24.11
C THR A 330 2.93 -17.02 -24.09
N ALA A 331 1.79 -17.71 -24.15
CA ALA A 331 1.74 -19.13 -24.46
C ALA A 331 1.83 -19.36 -25.99
N ALA A 332 2.20 -20.57 -26.41
CA ALA A 332 2.34 -20.90 -27.85
C ALA A 332 1.06 -20.63 -28.66
N SER A 333 -0.10 -20.94 -28.09
CA SER A 333 -1.43 -20.63 -28.66
C SER A 333 -1.68 -19.13 -28.85
N VAL A 334 -1.21 -18.30 -27.92
CA VAL A 334 -1.29 -16.84 -28.01
C VAL A 334 -0.37 -16.34 -29.11
N VAL A 335 0.88 -16.81 -29.16
CA VAL A 335 1.83 -16.46 -30.23
C VAL A 335 1.28 -16.79 -31.61
N PHE A 336 0.68 -17.98 -31.77
CA PHE A 336 0.05 -18.39 -33.02
C PHE A 336 -1.03 -17.41 -33.48
N MET A 337 -1.91 -16.99 -32.56
CA MET A 337 -2.99 -16.05 -32.88
C MET A 337 -2.49 -14.64 -33.18
N ILE A 338 -1.43 -14.19 -32.50
CA ILE A 338 -0.78 -12.91 -32.79
C ILE A 338 -0.19 -12.91 -34.20
N LYS A 339 0.58 -13.94 -34.57
CA LYS A 339 1.18 -14.04 -35.90
C LYS A 339 0.12 -14.09 -37.00
N ARG A 340 -0.92 -14.92 -36.81
CA ARG A 340 -2.06 -15.01 -37.74
C ARG A 340 -2.76 -13.67 -37.93
N ALA A 341 -2.87 -12.85 -36.89
CA ALA A 341 -3.46 -11.52 -36.99
C ALA A 341 -2.57 -10.53 -37.75
N GLN A 342 -1.25 -10.67 -37.68
CA GLN A 342 -0.29 -9.79 -38.37
C GLN A 342 -0.10 -10.13 -39.86
N GLU A 343 -0.40 -11.38 -40.26
CA GLU A 343 -0.29 -11.86 -41.64
C GLU A 343 -1.53 -11.61 -42.50
N GLY A 344 -2.71 -11.43 -41.87
CA GLY A 344 -3.96 -11.07 -42.55
C GLY A 344 -4.15 -9.56 -42.62
#